data_AF-I4Z251-F1
#
_entry.id   AF-I4Z251-F1
#
_cell.length_a   1.000
_cell.length_b   1.000
_cell.length_c   1.000
_cell.angle_alpha   90.00
_cell.angle_beta   90.00
_cell.angle_gamma   90.00
#
_symmetry.space_group_name_H-M   'P 1'
#
loop_
_entity.id
_entity.type
_entity.pdbx_description
1 polymer ?
#
loop_
_entity_poly.entity_id
_entity_poly.type
_entity_poly.pdbx_seq_one_letter_code
_entity_poly.pdbx_strand_id
1 'polypeptide(L)'
;MAAKETRSDVIKVRLQPTERARFAAECKAHNVTESEGLRRLVRAASGLGPTFDGEAKAAVEELSAQTRAVGVNLNQIARAMNQGLVPADATLRKVLEDIAETIDGYDQLFVFMVAQSRKLAAASLKDEQA
;
A
#
# COMPACT_ATOMS: atom_id res chain seq x y z
N MET A 1 -15.71 -11.31 14.42
CA MET A 1 -14.43 -10.58 14.57
C MET A 1 -13.32 -11.60 14.47
N ALA A 2 -12.51 -11.58 13.40
CA ALA A 2 -11.37 -12.49 13.29
C ALA A 2 -10.36 -12.16 14.40
N ALA A 3 -9.87 -13.18 15.11
CA ALA A 3 -8.88 -12.99 16.16
C ALA A 3 -7.62 -12.34 15.58
N LYS A 4 -7.09 -11.33 16.28
CA LYS A 4 -5.87 -10.64 15.89
C LYS A 4 -4.70 -11.63 15.95
N GLU A 5 -4.21 -12.08 14.80
CA GLU A 5 -3.01 -12.90 14.72
C GLU A 5 -1.85 -12.22 15.46
N THR A 6 -1.28 -12.94 16.42
CA THR A 6 -0.08 -12.54 17.16
C THR A 6 1.15 -13.16 16.52
N ARG A 7 2.30 -12.48 16.63
CA ARG A 7 3.57 -12.95 16.07
C ARG A 7 4.11 -14.10 16.93
N SER A 8 3.71 -15.34 16.65
CA SER A 8 4.11 -16.53 17.40
C SER A 8 5.30 -17.27 16.79
N ASP A 9 5.47 -17.20 15.47
CA ASP A 9 6.42 -18.07 14.76
C ASP A 9 7.78 -17.40 14.53
N VAL A 10 8.85 -18.21 14.56
CA VAL A 10 10.24 -17.75 14.45
C VAL A 10 10.98 -18.52 13.38
N ILE A 11 11.60 -17.80 12.44
CA ILE A 11 12.53 -18.35 11.46
C ILE A 11 13.96 -18.02 11.91
N LYS A 12 14.82 -19.03 11.98
CA LYS A 12 16.26 -18.88 12.30
C LYS A 12 17.09 -19.11 11.05
N VAL A 13 17.95 -18.14 10.70
CA VAL A 13 18.85 -18.21 9.53
C VAL A 13 20.29 -17.99 10.00
N ARG A 14 21.23 -18.74 9.42
CA ARG A 14 22.67 -18.51 9.62
C ARG A 14 23.17 -17.60 8.50
N LEU A 15 23.88 -16.53 8.88
CA LEU A 15 24.47 -15.56 7.96
C LEU A 15 25.98 -15.52 8.21
N GLN A 16 26.74 -15.26 7.15
CA GLN A 16 28.13 -14.85 7.26
C GLN A 16 28.23 -13.51 8.01
N PRO A 17 29.37 -13.22 8.68
CA PRO A 17 29.56 -11.95 9.37
C PRO A 17 29.40 -10.73 8.45
N THR A 18 29.85 -10.85 7.19
CA THR A 18 29.77 -9.81 6.16
C THR A 18 28.33 -9.54 5.73
N GLU A 19 27.52 -10.57 5.55
CA GLU A 19 26.09 -10.48 5.19
C GLU A 19 25.31 -9.74 6.27
N ARG A 20 25.48 -10.16 7.53
CA ARG A 20 24.82 -9.51 8.67
C ARG A 20 25.24 -8.04 8.81
N ALA A 21 26.52 -7.73 8.65
CA ALA A 21 27.02 -6.36 8.75
C ALA A 21 26.42 -5.45 7.67
N ARG A 22 26.36 -5.93 6.42
CA ARG A 22 25.73 -5.19 5.31
C ARG A 22 24.24 -4.97 5.57
N PHE A 23 23.54 -6.02 5.99
CA PHE A 23 22.12 -5.94 6.31
C PHE A 23 21.83 -4.97 7.47
N ALA A 24 22.62 -5.02 8.54
CA ALA A 24 22.49 -4.08 9.66
C ALA A 24 22.73 -2.62 9.25
N ALA A 25 23.68 -2.37 8.34
CA ALA A 25 23.94 -1.03 7.81
C ALA A 25 22.76 -0.49 6.99
N GLU A 26 22.17 -1.33 6.12
CA GLU A 26 20.97 -0.98 5.35
C GLU A 26 19.77 -0.71 6.27
N CYS A 27 19.51 -1.58 7.24
CA CYS A 27 18.44 -1.37 8.21
C CYS A 27 18.63 -0.06 8.98
N LYS A 28 19.87 0.27 9.37
CA LYS A 28 20.18 1.53 10.03
C LYS A 28 19.94 2.74 9.13
N ALA A 29 20.32 2.68 7.85
CA ALA A 29 20.07 3.75 6.88
C ALA A 29 18.57 4.05 6.71
N HIS A 30 17.73 3.02 6.85
CA HIS A 30 16.28 3.12 6.77
C HIS A 30 15.58 3.28 8.13
N ASN A 31 16.31 3.51 9.24
CA ASN A 31 15.77 3.65 10.60
C ASN A 31 14.87 2.48 11.05
N VAL A 32 15.20 1.25 10.64
CA VAL A 32 14.49 0.02 11.04
C VAL A 32 15.41 -0.93 11.78
N THR A 33 14.85 -1.79 12.62
CA THR A 33 15.61 -2.87 13.26
C THR A 33 15.88 -4.00 12.26
N GLU A 34 16.95 -4.78 12.45
CA GLU A 34 17.25 -5.97 11.63
C GLU A 34 16.03 -6.92 11.54
N SER A 35 15.34 -7.16 12.66
CA SER A 35 14.13 -7.99 12.71
C SER A 35 12.98 -7.42 11.87
N GLU A 36 12.81 -6.10 11.88
CA GLU A 36 11.77 -5.43 11.08
C GLU A 36 12.11 -5.45 9.59
N GLY A 37 13.38 -5.20 9.24
CA GLY A 37 13.87 -5.34 7.87
C GLY A 37 13.63 -6.75 7.33
N LEU A 38 13.96 -7.77 8.10
CA LEU A 38 13.81 -9.17 7.69
C LEU A 38 12.32 -9.52 7.51
N ARG A 39 11.46 -9.02 8.39
CA ARG A 39 10.01 -9.17 8.28
C ARG A 39 9.47 -8.54 6.99
N ARG A 40 9.90 -7.31 6.67
CA ARG A 40 9.50 -6.62 5.43
C ARG A 40 9.92 -7.41 4.19
N LEU A 41 11.15 -7.95 4.18
CA LEU A 41 11.64 -8.82 3.11
C LEU A 41 10.81 -10.10 2.98
N VAL A 42 10.54 -10.81 4.08
CA VAL A 42 9.72 -12.03 4.08
C VAL A 42 8.31 -11.75 3.55
N ARG A 43 7.68 -10.65 3.95
CA ARG A 43 6.34 -10.27 3.45
C ARG A 43 6.35 -9.94 1.96
N ALA A 44 7.34 -9.19 1.50
CA ALA A 44 7.51 -8.86 0.09
C ALA A 44 7.67 -10.13 -0.75
N ALA A 45 8.58 -11.03 -0.35
CA ALA A 45 8.82 -12.32 -0.99
C ALA A 45 7.58 -13.24 -0.98
N SER A 46 6.77 -13.18 0.08
CA SER A 46 5.55 -13.99 0.23
C SER A 46 4.32 -13.37 -0.43
N GLY A 47 4.45 -12.24 -1.12
CA GLY A 47 3.32 -11.56 -1.77
C GLY A 47 2.30 -10.98 -0.79
N LEU A 48 2.67 -10.80 0.48
CA LEU A 48 1.86 -10.21 1.54
C LEU A 48 1.90 -8.67 1.54
N GLY A 49 2.56 -8.08 0.54
CA GLY A 49 2.73 -6.64 0.35
C GLY A 49 3.73 -6.00 1.33
N PRO A 50 4.03 -4.70 1.14
CA PRO A 50 4.87 -3.96 2.07
C PRO A 50 4.26 -3.95 3.47
N THR A 51 5.11 -3.95 4.50
CA THR A 51 4.62 -3.58 5.83
C THR A 51 4.23 -2.10 5.79
N PHE A 52 2.95 -1.81 5.98
CA PHE A 52 2.50 -0.45 6.28
C PHE A 52 2.74 -0.20 7.77
N ASP A 53 3.94 0.26 8.12
CA ASP A 53 4.30 0.72 9.46
C ASP A 53 4.86 2.14 9.43
N GLY A 54 4.86 2.81 10.58
CA GLY A 54 5.35 4.19 10.73
C GLY A 54 4.67 5.19 9.79
N GLU A 55 5.48 6.00 9.13
CA GLU A 55 5.05 7.08 8.22
C GLU A 55 4.27 6.56 7.01
N ALA A 56 4.64 5.41 6.45
CA ALA A 56 3.94 4.82 5.31
C ALA A 56 2.51 4.40 5.66
N LYS A 57 2.29 3.92 6.89
CA LYS A 57 0.94 3.62 7.38
C LYS A 57 0.11 4.89 7.54
N ALA A 58 0.68 5.91 8.17
CA ALA A 58 -0.01 7.17 8.40
C ALA A 58 -0.42 7.84 7.06
N ALA A 59 0.49 7.85 6.08
CA ALA A 59 0.21 8.38 4.74
C ALA A 59 -0.90 7.60 4.03
N VAL A 60 -0.94 6.27 4.16
CA VAL A 60 -2.01 5.44 3.56
C VAL A 60 -3.34 5.62 4.28
N GLU A 61 -3.33 5.75 5.61
CA GLU A 61 -4.54 6.03 6.40
C GLU A 61 -5.10 7.42 6.07
N GLU A 62 -4.24 8.42 5.92
CA GLU A 62 -4.61 9.78 5.50
C GLU A 62 -5.17 9.79 4.08
N LEU A 63 -4.50 9.14 3.14
CA LEU A 63 -4.98 8.99 1.76
C LEU A 63 -6.35 8.28 1.71
N SER A 64 -6.52 7.23 2.51
CA SER A 64 -7.79 6.51 2.62
C SER A 64 -8.91 7.40 3.20
N ALA A 65 -8.59 8.23 4.20
CA ALA A 65 -9.53 9.16 4.79
C ALA A 65 -9.94 10.26 3.81
N GLN A 66 -8.99 10.82 3.06
CA GLN A 66 -9.25 11.80 2.00
C GLN A 66 -10.12 11.20 0.89
N THR A 67 -9.79 9.99 0.43
CA THR A 67 -10.58 9.28 -0.59
C THR A 67 -12.01 9.02 -0.12
N ARG A 68 -12.18 8.63 1.15
CA ARG A 68 -13.51 8.45 1.75
C ARG A 68 -14.30 9.77 1.82
N ALA A 69 -13.64 10.87 2.19
CA ALA A 69 -14.27 12.19 2.23
C ALA A 69 -14.75 12.63 0.83
N VAL A 70 -13.93 12.39 -0.21
CA VAL A 70 -14.32 12.61 -1.61
C VAL A 70 -15.56 11.77 -1.95
N GLY A 71 -15.56 10.47 -1.65
CA GLY A 71 -16.72 9.60 -1.90
C GLY A 71 -18.00 10.06 -1.19
N VAL A 72 -17.89 10.53 0.06
CA VAL A 72 -19.03 11.09 0.81
C VAL A 72 -19.59 12.34 0.13
N ASN A 73 -18.73 13.26 -0.30
CA ASN A 73 -19.15 14.49 -0.99
C ASN A 73 -19.81 14.17 -2.34
N LEU A 74 -19.24 13.25 -3.12
CA LEU A 74 -19.82 12.80 -4.39
C LEU A 74 -21.22 12.21 -4.19
N ASN A 75 -21.41 11.38 -3.16
CA ASN A 75 -22.71 10.80 -2.84
C ASN A 75 -23.74 11.86 -2.40
N GLN A 76 -23.31 12.91 -1.69
CA GLN A 76 -24.18 14.03 -1.33
C GLN A 76 -24.63 14.81 -2.57
N ILE A 77 -23.72 15.08 -3.50
CA ILE A 77 -24.02 15.76 -4.77
C ILE A 77 -25.00 14.92 -5.59
N ALA A 78 -24.74 13.62 -5.75
CA ALA A 78 -25.65 12.71 -6.46
C ALA A 78 -27.05 12.68 -5.83
N ARG A 79 -27.16 12.70 -4.50
CA ARG A 79 -28.46 12.77 -3.81
C ARG A 79 -29.16 14.10 -4.04
N ALA A 80 -28.46 15.23 -3.96
CA ALA A 80 -29.03 16.55 -4.20
C ALA A 80 -29.52 16.70 -5.65
N MET A 81 -28.78 16.14 -6.63
CA MET A 81 -29.21 16.04 -8.02
C MET A 81 -30.45 15.17 -8.19
N ASN A 82 -30.48 13.98 -7.58
CA ASN A 82 -31.63 13.08 -7.65
C ASN A 82 -32.89 13.67 -7.00
N GLN A 83 -32.73 14.58 -6.04
CA GLN A 83 -33.82 15.32 -5.38
C GLN A 83 -34.27 16.57 -6.17
N GLY A 84 -33.63 16.85 -7.31
CA GLY A 84 -33.92 18.03 -8.14
C GLY A 84 -33.49 19.36 -7.49
N LEU A 85 -32.68 19.31 -6.43
CA LEU A 85 -32.18 20.49 -5.69
C LEU A 85 -30.99 21.15 -6.39
N VAL A 86 -30.37 20.45 -7.34
CA VAL A 86 -29.23 20.93 -8.13
C VAL A 86 -29.62 20.87 -9.61
N PRO A 87 -29.57 21.99 -10.36
CA PRO A 87 -29.77 21.98 -11.80
C PRO A 87 -28.72 21.09 -12.47
N ALA A 88 -29.12 20.29 -13.45
CA ALA A 88 -28.20 19.46 -14.21
C ALA A 88 -27.27 20.35 -15.08
N ASP A 89 -26.17 20.82 -14.49
CA ASP A 89 -25.13 21.57 -15.19
C ASP A 89 -24.14 20.59 -15.82
N ALA A 90 -23.88 20.77 -17.13
CA ALA A 90 -22.92 19.97 -17.88
C ALA A 90 -21.49 20.11 -17.31
N THR A 91 -21.17 21.27 -16.72
CA THR A 91 -19.88 21.51 -16.06
C THR A 91 -19.73 20.65 -14.81
N LEU A 92 -20.78 20.57 -13.98
CA LEU A 92 -20.80 19.73 -12.79
C LEU A 92 -20.68 18.25 -13.16
N ARG A 93 -21.40 17.78 -14.19
CA ARG A 93 -21.27 16.40 -14.68
C ARG A 93 -19.83 16.08 -15.08
N LYS A 94 -19.19 16.97 -15.85
CA LYS A 94 -17.81 16.77 -16.29
C LYS A 94 -16.82 16.72 -15.13
N VAL A 95 -16.97 17.59 -14.14
CA VAL A 95 -16.12 17.55 -12.92
C VAL A 95 -16.31 16.24 -12.15
N LEU A 96 -17.53 15.70 -12.08
CA LEU A 96 -17.77 14.39 -11.44
C LEU A 96 -17.14 13.23 -12.22
N GLU A 97 -17.16 13.29 -13.56
CA GLU A 97 -16.49 12.33 -14.44
C GLU A 97 -14.96 12.39 -14.27
N ASP A 98 -14.37 13.60 -14.28
CA ASP A 98 -12.93 13.80 -14.08
C ASP A 98 -12.46 13.27 -12.70
N ILE A 99 -13.27 13.46 -11.65
CA ILE A 99 -12.98 12.89 -10.32
C ILE A 99 -13.05 11.37 -10.35
N ALA A 100 -14.06 10.78 -11.01
CA ALA A 100 -14.19 9.33 -11.12
C ALA A 100 -13.01 8.71 -11.88
N GLU A 101 -12.57 9.31 -13.00
CA GLU A 101 -11.36 8.89 -13.74
C GLU A 101 -10.11 8.98 -12.87
N THR A 102 -9.98 10.04 -12.08
CA THR A 102 -8.82 10.22 -11.20
C THR A 102 -8.79 9.14 -10.11
N ILE A 103 -9.94 8.80 -9.52
CA ILE A 103 -10.05 7.72 -8.53
C ILE A 103 -9.68 6.37 -9.15
N ASP A 104 -10.17 6.07 -10.36
CA ASP A 104 -9.83 4.84 -11.07
C ASP A 104 -8.33 4.75 -11.38
N GLY A 105 -7.72 5.87 -11.79
CA GLY A 105 -6.28 5.99 -12.02
C GLY A 105 -5.46 5.68 -10.76
N TYR A 106 -5.91 6.12 -9.58
CA TYR A 106 -5.25 5.78 -8.31
C TYR A 106 -5.35 4.29 -7.96
N ASP A 107 -6.51 3.68 -8.19
CA ASP A 107 -6.73 2.25 -7.92
C ASP A 107 -5.82 1.40 -8.82
N GLN A 108 -5.73 1.75 -10.11
CA GLN A 108 -4.83 1.11 -11.06
C GLN A 108 -3.35 1.27 -10.66
N LEU A 109 -2.93 2.45 -10.20
CA LEU A 109 -1.57 2.68 -9.72
C LEU A 109 -1.25 1.82 -8.49
N PHE A 110 -2.20 1.69 -7.56
CA PHE A 110 -2.04 0.86 -6.37
C PHE A 110 -1.88 -0.62 -6.73
N VAL A 111 -2.74 -1.12 -7.62
CA VAL A 111 -2.65 -2.50 -8.14
C VAL A 111 -1.32 -2.74 -8.84
N PHE A 112 -0.86 -1.78 -9.66
CA PHE A 112 0.42 -1.84 -10.34
C PHE A 112 1.60 -1.92 -9.36
N MET A 113 1.63 -1.05 -8.35
CA MET A 113 2.68 -1.05 -7.32
C MET A 113 2.78 -2.38 -6.57
N VAL A 114 1.64 -2.97 -6.21
CA VAL A 114 1.59 -4.29 -5.55
C VAL A 114 2.10 -5.39 -6.48
N ALA A 115 1.68 -5.37 -7.75
CA ALA A 115 2.13 -6.35 -8.75
C ALA A 115 3.63 -6.24 -9.05
N GLN A 116 4.16 -5.01 -9.15
CA GLN A 116 5.58 -4.77 -9.39
C GLN A 116 6.43 -5.17 -8.18
N SER A 117 6.00 -4.84 -6.96
CA SER A 117 6.67 -5.30 -5.73
C SER A 117 6.75 -6.83 -5.67
N ARG A 118 5.66 -7.53 -6.03
CA ARG A 118 5.64 -9.00 -6.13
C ARG A 118 6.61 -9.53 -7.20
N LYS A 119 6.65 -8.91 -8.38
CA LYS A 119 7.57 -9.32 -9.46
C LYS A 119 9.03 -9.20 -9.04
N LEU A 120 9.41 -8.07 -8.42
CA LEU A 120 10.78 -7.84 -7.96
C LEU A 120 11.19 -8.85 -6.88
N ALA A 121 10.30 -9.12 -5.92
CA ALA A 121 10.57 -10.09 -4.87
C ALA A 121 10.67 -11.54 -5.38
N ALA A 122 9.92 -11.88 -6.44
CA ALA A 122 10.01 -13.18 -7.09
C ALA A 122 11.30 -13.32 -7.94
N ALA A 123 11.78 -12.24 -8.55
CA ALA A 123 13.02 -12.23 -9.31
C ALA A 123 14.24 -12.45 -8.40
N SER A 124 14.28 -11.80 -7.23
CA SER A 124 15.39 -11.96 -6.28
C SER A 124 15.55 -13.37 -5.72
N LEU A 125 14.50 -14.21 -5.78
CA LEU A 125 14.58 -15.63 -5.39
C LEU A 125 15.07 -16.54 -6.52
N LYS A 126 15.03 -16.09 -7.77
CA LYS A 126 15.40 -16.91 -8.94
C LYS A 126 16.87 -16.76 -9.34
N ASP A 127 17.49 -15.63 -9.03
CA ASP A 127 18.89 -15.35 -9.37
C ASP A 127 19.90 -16.27 -8.63
N GLU A 128 19.46 -17.03 -7.62
CA GLU A 128 20.27 -17.99 -6.85
C GLU A 128 20.28 -19.43 -7.42
N GLN A 129 19.56 -19.70 -8.52
CA GLN A 129 19.54 -21.03 -9.17
C GLN A 129 20.51 -21.19 -10.35
N ALA A 130 21.54 -20.34 -10.48
CA ALA A 130 22.57 -20.44 -11.52
C ALA A 130 23.95 -20.81 -10.94
#